data_AF-A0A8I1AAV1-F1
#
_entry.id   AF-A0A8I1AAV1-F1
#
_cell.length_a   1.000
_cell.length_b   1.000
_cell.length_c   1.000
_cell.angle_alpha   90.00
_cell.angle_beta   90.00
_cell.angle_gamma   90.00
#
_symmetry.space_group_name_H-M   'P 1'
#
loop_
_entity.id
_entity.type
_entity.pdbx_description
1 polymer ?
#
loop_
_entity_poly.entity_id
_entity_poly.type
_entity_poly.pdbx_seq_one_letter_code
_entity_poly.pdbx_strand_id
1 'polypeptide(L)' 'MRDYLPDPLPVSHRLQCRECREQFKTLHSGPLEEKMVCPSCGWSGTLSEWMTEEAVLRELALARKKLEKVFFKMKSSHKS' A
#
# COMPACT_ATOMS: atom_id res chain seq x y z
N MET A 1 -4.28 -15.74 -24.39
CA MET A 1 -3.07 -15.23 -23.69
C MET A 1 -3.50 -14.87 -22.29
N ARG A 2 -2.81 -15.35 -21.24
CA ARG A 2 -3.04 -14.83 -19.88
C ARG A 2 -2.29 -13.52 -19.80
N ASP A 3 -2.99 -12.42 -19.62
CA ASP A 3 -2.39 -11.15 -19.22
C ASP A 3 -1.69 -11.39 -17.87
N TYR A 4 -0.40 -11.67 -17.92
CA TYR A 4 0.45 -11.75 -16.73
C TYR A 4 0.59 -10.33 -16.19
N LEU A 5 -0.41 -9.90 -15.40
CA LEU A 5 -0.23 -8.79 -14.49
C LEU A 5 0.92 -9.17 -13.54
N PRO A 6 1.95 -8.33 -13.40
CA PRO A 6 3.00 -8.59 -12.43
C PRO A 6 2.40 -8.72 -11.04
N ASP A 7 2.98 -9.60 -10.21
CA ASP A 7 2.54 -9.77 -8.83
C ASP A 7 2.45 -8.40 -8.14
N PRO A 8 1.36 -8.14 -7.39
CA PRO A 8 1.21 -6.89 -6.67
C PRO A 8 2.42 -6.72 -5.75
N LEU A 9 3.17 -5.65 -5.99
CA LEU A 9 4.32 -5.32 -5.14
C LEU A 9 3.83 -5.19 -3.70
N PRO A 10 4.54 -5.77 -2.71
CA PRO A 10 4.14 -5.66 -1.32
C PRO A 10 4.02 -4.18 -0.97
N VAL A 11 2.83 -3.79 -0.52
CA VAL A 11 2.54 -2.40 -0.15
C VAL A 11 2.78 -2.30 1.36
N SER A 12 3.83 -1.58 1.74
CA SER A 12 4.09 -1.26 3.12
C SER A 12 3.17 -0.11 3.54
N HIS A 13 2.18 -0.38 4.39
CA HIS A 13 1.32 0.67 4.90
C HIS A 13 1.90 1.18 6.21
N ARG A 14 2.07 2.51 6.32
CA ARG A 14 2.39 3.15 7.59
C ARG A 14 1.07 3.54 8.25
N LEU A 15 0.70 2.82 9.29
CA LEU A 15 -0.56 2.96 10.00
C LEU A 15 -0.34 3.72 11.31
N GLN A 16 -1.37 4.42 11.76
CA GLN A 16 -1.38 5.04 13.07
C GLN A 16 -2.59 4.54 13.87
N CYS A 17 -2.33 4.05 15.09
CA CYS A 17 -3.41 3.67 15.98
C CYS A 17 -4.22 4.89 16.41
N ARG A 18 -5.55 4.81 16.33
CA ARG A 18 -6.42 5.88 16.81
C ARG A 18 -6.34 6.07 18.33
N GLU A 19 -6.24 4.98 19.09
CA GLU A 19 -6.25 4.99 20.55
C GLU A 19 -4.91 5.44 21.14
N CYS A 20 -3.82 4.72 20.84
CA CYS A 20 -2.51 5.01 21.43
C CYS A 20 -1.64 5.95 20.59
N ARG A 21 -2.09 6.35 19.39
CA ARG A 21 -1.35 7.19 18.42
C ARG A 21 -0.04 6.61 17.92
N GLU A 22 0.25 5.35 18.26
CA GLU A 22 1.48 4.70 17.88
C GLU A 22 1.48 4.36 16.39
N GLN A 23 2.62 4.57 15.75
CA GLN A 23 2.79 4.30 14.33
C GLN A 23 3.51 2.98 14.13
N PHE A 24 2.97 2.14 13.27
CA PHE A 24 3.58 0.86 12.92
C PHE A 24 3.49 0.63 11.42
N LYS A 25 4.37 -0.23 10.92
CA LYS A 25 4.39 -0.61 9.51
C LYS A 25 3.80 -1.99 9.39
N THR A 26 2.83 -2.15 8.50
CA THR A 26 2.34 -3.48 8.11
C THR A 26 2.84 -3.79 6.71
N LEU A 27 3.33 -5.02 6.55
CA LEU A 27 3.78 -5.55 5.27
C LEU A 27 2.75 -6.59 4.83
N HIS A 28 1.90 -6.24 3.86
CA HIS A 28 0.91 -7.18 3.33
C HIS A 28 1.29 -7.57 1.91
N SER A 29 1.36 -8.88 1.70
CA SER A 29 1.56 -9.54 0.39
C SER A 29 0.24 -10.07 -0.21
N GLY A 30 -0.91 -9.70 0.36
CA GLY A 30 -2.24 -10.12 -0.09
C GLY A 30 -3.29 -9.02 0.15
N PRO A 31 -4.55 -9.24 -0.26
CA PRO A 31 -5.65 -8.33 0.06
C PRO A 31 -5.69 -8.15 1.58
N LEU A 32 -5.66 -6.88 2.02
CA LEU A 32 -5.59 -6.54 3.44
C LEU A 32 -6.78 -7.17 4.17
N GLU A 33 -6.50 -7.92 5.23
CA GLU A 33 -7.54 -8.37 6.14
C GLU A 33 -8.29 -7.14 6.66
N GLU A 34 -9.61 -7.16 6.57
CA GLU A 34 -10.47 -6.03 6.96
C GLU A 34 -10.36 -5.69 8.45
N LYS A 35 -9.75 -6.53 9.28
CA LYS A 35 -9.55 -6.28 10.71
C LYS A 35 -8.07 -6.36 11.07
N MET A 36 -7.53 -5.25 11.57
CA MET A 36 -6.19 -5.16 12.13
C MET A 36 -6.24 -4.88 13.62
N VAL A 37 -5.21 -5.31 14.34
CA VAL A 37 -5.07 -5.12 15.80
C VAL A 37 -3.79 -4.34 16.08
N CYS A 38 -3.87 -3.31 16.93
CA CYS A 38 -2.70 -2.55 17.37
C CYS A 38 -1.80 -3.51 18.16
N PRO A 39 -0.52 -3.65 17.81
CA PRO A 39 0.41 -4.44 18.61
C PRO A 39 0.62 -3.87 20.02
N SER A 40 0.36 -2.58 20.23
CA SER A 40 0.67 -1.90 21.49
C SER A 40 -0.49 -1.84 22.47
N CYS A 41 -1.69 -1.50 22.00
CA CYS A 41 -2.87 -1.32 22.88
C CYS A 41 -3.98 -2.34 22.63
N GLY A 42 -3.83 -3.25 21.67
CA GLY A 42 -4.84 -4.25 21.35
C GLY A 42 -6.11 -3.71 20.69
N TRP A 43 -6.18 -2.40 20.39
CA TRP A 43 -7.32 -1.84 19.66
C TRP A 43 -7.45 -2.49 18.29
N SER A 44 -8.65 -2.95 17.96
CA SER A 44 -8.94 -3.55 16.67
C SER A 44 -9.80 -2.61 15.82
N GLY A 45 -9.45 -2.46 14.55
CA GLY A 45 -10.19 -1.62 13.61
C GLY A 45 -9.92 -2.00 12.17
N THR A 46 -10.69 -1.42 11.26
CA THR A 46 -10.54 -1.62 9.82
C THR A 46 -9.42 -0.80 9.26
N LEU A 47 -8.75 -1.26 8.20
CA LEU A 47 -7.63 -0.54 7.58
C LEU A 47 -7.94 0.94 7.31
N SER A 48 -9.15 1.25 6.86
CA SER A 48 -9.63 2.62 6.63
C SER A 48 -9.60 3.49 7.89
N GLU A 49 -9.78 2.90 9.07
CA GLU A 49 -9.70 3.61 10.35
C GLU A 49 -8.25 3.81 10.84
N TRP A 50 -7.29 3.08 10.28
CA TRP A 50 -5.85 3.22 10.60
C TRP A 50 -5.09 4.11 9.62
N MET A 51 -5.64 4.32 8.42
CA MET A 51 -5.03 5.12 7.38
C MET A 51 -5.32 6.60 7.62
N THR A 52 -4.27 7.40 7.79
CA THR A 52 -4.42 8.86 7.76
C THR A 52 -4.53 9.32 6.30
N GLU A 53 -5.16 10.47 6.09
CA GLU A 53 -5.27 11.08 4.74
C GLU A 53 -3.89 11.21 4.08
N GLU A 54 -2.88 11.62 4.83
CA GLU A 54 -1.50 11.75 4.33
C GLU A 54 -0.89 10.40 3.96
N ALA A 55 -1.22 9.32 4.66
CA ALA A 55 -0.76 7.98 4.33
C ALA A 55 -1.37 7.51 3.00
N VAL A 56 -2.68 7.74 2.80
CA VAL A 56 -3.38 7.44 1.53
C VAL A 56 -2.76 8.23 0.37
N LEU A 57 -2.58 9.54 0.54
CA LEU A 57 -2.00 10.40 -0.50
C LEU A 57 -0.57 10.00 -0.86
N ARG A 58 0.24 9.58 0.13
CA ARG A 58 1.60 9.08 -0.12
C ARG A 58 1.60 7.79 -0.92
N GLU A 59 0.75 6.82 -0.55
CA GLU A 59 0.66 5.55 -1.29
C GLU A 59 0.17 5.76 -2.72
N LEU A 60 -0.82 6.64 -2.93
CA LEU A 60 -1.27 7.02 -4.28
C LEU A 60 -0.16 7.67 -5.09
N ALA A 61 0.64 8.55 -4.48
CA ALA A 61 1.79 9.17 -5.15
C ALA A 61 2.87 8.14 -5.51
N LEU A 62 3.13 7.15 -4.65
CA LEU A 62 4.06 6.05 -4.92
C LEU A 62 3.55 5.14 -6.05
N ALA A 63 2.26 4.78 -6.02
CA ALA A 63 1.62 3.99 -7.06
C ALA A 63 1.71 4.71 -8.42
N ARG A 64 1.41 6.01 -8.47
CA ARG A 64 1.58 6.84 -9.67
C ARG A 64 3.01 6.78 -10.21
N LYS A 65 4.03 6.97 -9.35
CA LYS A 65 5.44 6.89 -9.78
C LYS A 65 5.82 5.51 -10.30
N LYS A 66 5.32 4.43 -9.69
CA LYS A 66 5.54 3.06 -10.17
C LYS A 66 4.92 2.87 -11.55
N LEU A 67 3.69 3.32 -11.75
CA LEU A 67 3.00 3.27 -13.05
C LEU A 67 3.75 4.09 -14.10
N GLU A 68 4.15 5.32 -13.80
CA GLU A 68 4.94 6.17 -14.70
C GLU A 68 6.23 5.46 -15.17
N LYS A 69 6.95 4.79 -14.25
CA LYS A 69 8.15 4.01 -14.60
C LYS A 69 7.84 2.82 -15.51
N VAL A 70 6.74 2.10 -15.26
CA VAL A 70 6.32 0.96 -16.10
C VAL A 70 5.93 1.45 -17.49
N PHE A 71 5.11 2.50 -17.58
CA PHE A 71 4.74 3.12 -18.85
C PHE A 71 5.94 3.63 -19.64
N PHE A 72 6.92 4.24 -18.96
CA PHE A 72 8.15 4.71 -19.60
C PHE A 72 9.01 3.55 -20.14
N LYS A 73 9.13 2.45 -19.39
CA LYS A 73 9.81 1.22 -19.85
C LYS A 73 9.11 0.58 -21.06
N MET A 74 7.77 0.53 -21.06
CA MET A 74 7.02 0.03 -22.21
C MET A 74 7.23 0.87 -23.48
N LYS A 75 7.23 2.21 -23.36
CA LYS A 75 7.44 3.09 -24.52
C LYS A 75 8.87 3.09 -25.06
N SER A 76 9.87 2.86 -24.21
CA SER A 76 11.27 2.76 -24.64
C SER A 76 11.58 1.41 -25.30
N SER A 77 10.86 0.33 -24.95
CA SER A 77 11.03 -0.98 -25.57
C SER A 77 10.42 -1.11 -26.97
N HIS A 78 9.53 -0.20 -27.38
CA HIS A 78 8.90 -0.17 -28.72
C HIS A 78 9.65 0.69 -29.75
N LYS A 79 10.85 1.17 -29.42
CA LYS A 79 11.67 2.03 -30.28
C LYS A 79 12.96 1.36 -30.81
N SER A 80 13.06 0.04 -30.70
CA SER A 80 14.14 -0.78 -31.29
C SER A 80 13.61 -1.71 -32.36
#